data_AF-A0A7X7J1A0-F1
#
_entry.id   AF-A0A7X7J1A0-F1
#
_cell.length_a   1.000
_cell.length_b   1.000
_cell.length_c   1.000
_cell.angle_alpha   90.00
_cell.angle_beta   90.00
_cell.angle_gamma   90.00
#
_symmetry.space_group_name_H-M   'P 1'
#
loop_
_entity.id
_entity.type
_entity.pdbx_description
1 polymer ?
#
loop_
_entity_poly.entity_id
_entity_poly.type
_entity_poly.pdbx_seq_one_letter_code
_entity_poly.pdbx_strand_id
1 'polypeptide(L)'
;IVGGVGIMNIMLVSVTERTREIGLRMAVGAQPRDILRQFLVEAVALCLLGGGIGIALGRGASTLVRMLLRWPTELSVGAIIAAVVVSASVGILFGYYPAWKASRLDPIEALRYE
;
A
#
# COMPACT_ATOMS: atom_id res chain seq x y z
N ILE A 1 -3.77 11.45 1.32
CA ILE A 1 -3.94 11.65 -0.15
C ILE A 1 -2.58 11.78 -0.84
N VAL A 2 -1.74 12.78 -0.52
CA VAL A 2 -0.38 12.92 -1.12
C VAL A 2 0.48 11.66 -0.95
N GLY A 3 0.50 11.07 0.25
CA GLY A 3 1.19 9.79 0.48
C GLY A 3 0.60 8.61 -0.32
N GLY A 4 -0.69 8.65 -0.65
CA GLY A 4 -1.34 7.62 -1.48
C GLY A 4 -0.83 7.63 -2.92
N VAL A 5 -0.57 8.81 -3.48
CA VAL A 5 0.07 8.96 -4.80
C VAL A 5 1.48 8.37 -4.79
N GLY A 6 2.23 8.58 -3.70
CA GLY A 6 3.55 7.96 -3.51
C GLY A 6 3.49 6.43 -3.53
N ILE A 7 2.52 5.83 -2.82
CA ILE A 7 2.30 4.37 -2.81
C ILE A 7 1.97 3.88 -4.22
N MET A 8 1.11 4.57 -4.96
CA MET A 8 0.78 4.23 -6.35
C MET A 8 2.02 4.23 -7.25
N ASN A 9 2.85 5.27 -7.16
CA ASN A 9 4.07 5.37 -7.95
C ASN A 9 5.06 4.25 -7.62
N ILE A 10 5.28 3.96 -6.33
CA ILE A 10 6.15 2.87 -5.91
C ILE A 10 5.62 1.52 -6.44
N MET A 11 4.31 1.28 -6.34
CA MET A 11 3.67 0.09 -6.90
C MET A 11 3.82 0.01 -8.42
N LEU A 12 3.65 1.12 -9.15
CA LEU A 12 3.85 1.15 -10.60
C LEU A 12 5.28 0.79 -10.98
N VAL A 13 6.28 1.37 -10.30
CA VAL A 13 7.69 1.07 -10.52
C VAL A 13 7.99 -0.40 -10.18
N SER A 14 7.50 -0.90 -9.04
CA SER A 14 7.71 -2.29 -8.62
C SER A 14 7.09 -3.30 -9.59
N VAL A 15 5.90 -3.00 -10.14
CA VAL A 15 5.27 -3.81 -11.17
C VAL A 15 6.14 -3.83 -12.43
N THR A 16 6.68 -2.68 -12.85
CA THR A 16 7.55 -2.63 -14.03
C THR A 16 8.86 -3.40 -13.81
N GLU A 17 9.47 -3.33 -12.63
CA GLU A 17 10.69 -4.09 -12.29
C GLU A 17 10.43 -5.61 -12.22
N ARG A 18 9.24 -6.01 -11.74
CA ARG A 18 8.85 -7.43 -11.60
C ARG A 18 8.07 -7.97 -12.80
N THR A 19 8.03 -7.25 -13.94
CA THR A 19 7.25 -7.63 -15.13
C THR A 19 7.53 -9.07 -15.58
N ARG A 20 8.81 -9.46 -15.63
CA ARG A 20 9.23 -10.80 -16.07
C ARG A 20 8.81 -11.90 -15.10
N GLU A 21 8.86 -11.65 -13.78
CA GLU A 21 8.37 -12.60 -12.78
C GLU A 21 6.85 -12.80 -12.88
N ILE A 22 6.10 -11.71 -13.09
CA ILE A 22 4.65 -11.75 -13.27
C ILE A 22 4.30 -12.54 -14.54
N GLY A 23 5.01 -12.27 -15.64
CA GLY A 23 4.89 -13.01 -16.90
C GLY A 23 5.18 -14.50 -16.74
N LEU A 24 6.23 -14.86 -16.00
CA LEU A 24 6.56 -16.26 -15.69
C LEU A 24 5.44 -16.94 -14.89
N ARG A 25 4.90 -16.29 -13.86
CA ARG A 25 3.78 -16.85 -13.07
C ARG A 25 2.54 -17.10 -13.94
N MET A 26 2.20 -16.16 -14.81
CA MET A 26 1.05 -16.31 -15.72
C MET A 26 1.29 -17.38 -16.79
N ALA A 27 2.51 -17.52 -17.31
CA ALA A 27 2.88 -18.57 -18.26
C ALA A 27 2.78 -19.98 -17.65
N VAL A 28 2.99 -20.12 -16.33
CA VAL A 28 2.83 -21.37 -15.59
C VAL A 28 1.37 -21.61 -15.16
N GLY A 29 0.45 -20.68 -15.44
CA GLY A 29 -1.00 -20.85 -15.24
C GLY A 29 -1.62 -20.00 -14.14
N ALA A 30 -0.90 -19.04 -13.54
CA ALA A 30 -1.50 -18.09 -12.61
C ALA A 30 -2.55 -17.22 -13.31
N GLN A 31 -3.71 -17.03 -12.71
CA GLN A 31 -4.76 -16.23 -13.31
C GLN A 31 -4.53 -14.74 -13.00
N PRO A 32 -5.00 -13.82 -13.88
CA PRO A 32 -4.95 -12.37 -13.63
C PRO A 32 -5.47 -11.96 -12.23
N ARG A 33 -6.51 -12.63 -11.76
CA ARG A 33 -7.09 -12.41 -10.43
C ARG A 33 -6.14 -12.73 -9.28
N ASP A 34 -5.22 -13.67 -9.46
CA ASP A 34 -4.24 -14.07 -8.44
C ASP A 34 -3.17 -12.98 -8.32
N ILE A 35 -2.70 -12.46 -9.46
CA ILE A 35 -1.77 -11.33 -9.52
C ILE A 35 -2.40 -10.07 -8.92
N LEU A 36 -3.64 -9.76 -9.29
CA LEU A 36 -4.39 -8.63 -8.73
C LEU A 36 -4.49 -8.73 -7.20
N ARG A 37 -4.87 -9.90 -6.68
CA ARG A 37 -4.99 -10.16 -5.24
C ARG A 37 -3.66 -10.03 -4.53
N GLN A 38 -2.57 -10.54 -5.11
CA GLN A 38 -1.23 -10.44 -4.53
C GLN A 38 -0.83 -8.98 -4.31
N PHE A 39 -0.92 -8.15 -5.35
CA PHE A 39 -0.52 -6.75 -5.27
C PHE A 39 -1.46 -5.93 -4.36
N LEU A 40 -2.77 -6.22 -4.36
CA LEU A 40 -3.70 -5.59 -3.42
C LEU A 40 -3.37 -5.94 -1.96
N VAL A 41 -3.03 -7.19 -1.67
CA VAL A 41 -2.61 -7.62 -0.33
C VAL A 41 -1.30 -6.94 0.07
N GLU A 42 -0.33 -6.82 -0.85
CA GLU A 42 0.93 -6.10 -0.61
C GLU A 42 0.67 -4.61 -0.29
N ALA A 43 -0.18 -3.95 -1.06
CA ALA A 43 -0.57 -2.56 -0.83
C ALA A 43 -1.29 -2.35 0.52
N VAL A 44 -2.25 -3.21 0.85
CA VAL A 44 -2.98 -3.16 2.13
C VAL A 44 -2.05 -3.44 3.30
N ALA A 45 -1.16 -4.43 3.20
CA ALA A 45 -0.18 -4.74 4.23
C ALA A 45 0.76 -3.55 4.49
N LEU A 46 1.27 -2.91 3.43
CA LEU A 46 2.09 -1.70 3.55
C LEU A 46 1.33 -0.56 4.22
N CYS A 47 0.05 -0.36 3.90
CA CYS A 47 -0.78 0.66 4.53
C CYS A 47 -1.05 0.37 6.00
N LEU A 48 -1.32 -0.88 6.37
CA LEU A 48 -1.54 -1.28 7.76
C LEU A 48 -0.27 -1.13 8.60
N LEU A 49 0.88 -1.55 8.06
CA LEU A 49 2.18 -1.39 8.71
C LEU A 49 2.53 0.10 8.88
N GLY A 50 2.41 0.88 7.80
CA GLY A 50 2.65 2.32 7.83
C GLY A 50 1.68 3.05 8.78
N GLY A 51 0.40 2.66 8.79
CA GLY A 51 -0.61 3.18 9.72
C GLY A 51 -0.28 2.85 11.17
N GLY A 52 0.12 1.60 11.46
CA GLY A 52 0.53 1.17 12.80
C GLY A 52 1.75 1.93 13.30
N ILE A 53 2.79 2.07 12.46
CA ILE A 53 3.99 2.87 12.77
C ILE A 53 3.61 4.34 12.97
N GLY A 54 2.75 4.90 12.12
CA GLY A 54 2.26 6.26 12.22
C GLY A 54 1.50 6.52 13.53
N ILE A 55 0.65 5.58 13.96
CA ILE A 55 -0.06 5.67 15.25
C ILE A 55 0.94 5.61 16.41
N ALA A 56 1.92 4.71 16.36
CA ALA A 56 2.94 4.58 17.41
C ALA A 56 3.79 5.86 17.53
N LEU A 57 4.26 6.40 16.40
CA LEU A 57 5.02 7.64 16.35
C LEU A 57 4.18 8.84 16.77
N GLY A 58 2.92 8.91 16.32
CA GLY A 58 1.98 9.96 16.71
C GLY A 58 1.71 9.96 18.22
N ARG A 59 1.55 8.77 18.82
CA ARG A 59 1.42 8.60 20.27
C ARG A 59 2.69 9.03 21.01
N GLY A 60 3.86 8.65 20.51
CA GLY A 60 5.16 9.06 21.06
C GLY A 60 5.33 10.58 21.04
N ALA A 61 5.11 11.20 19.89
CA ALA A 61 5.22 12.65 19.70
C ALA A 61 4.20 13.42 20.57
N SER A 62 2.95 12.97 20.62
CA SER A 62 1.92 13.59 21.47
C SER A 62 2.29 13.52 22.95
N THR A 63 2.88 12.42 23.41
CA THR A 63 3.34 12.26 24.80
C THR A 63 4.51 13.21 25.09
N LEU A 64 5.44 13.35 24.15
CA LEU A 64 6.58 14.26 24.26
C LEU A 64 6.13 15.73 24.37
N VAL A 65 5.19 16.13 23.51
CA VAL A 65 4.58 17.47 23.52
C VAL A 65 3.84 17.73 24.83
N ARG A 66 3.09 16.76 25.34
CA ARG A 66 2.42 16.87 26.64
C ARG A 66 3.42 17.07 27.78
N MET A 67 4.56 16.40 27.74
CA MET A 67 5.59 16.51 28.78
C MET A 67 6.32 17.86 28.74
N LEU A 68 6.64 18.38 27.54
CA LEU A 68 7.34 19.66 27.37
C LEU A 68 6.42 20.88 27.55
N LEU A 69 5.27 20.88 26.87
CA LEU A 69 4.38 22.05 26.75
C LEU A 69 3.15 21.99 27.67
N ARG A 70 2.94 20.87 28.39
CA ARG A 70 1.79 20.65 29.29
C ARG A 70 0.42 20.82 28.63
N TRP A 71 0.34 20.72 27.30
CA TRP A 71 -0.93 20.81 26.58
C TRP A 71 -1.78 19.54 26.75
N PRO A 72 -3.09 19.69 27.05
CA PRO A 72 -4.00 18.56 27.13
C PRO A 72 -4.20 17.99 25.71
N THR A 73 -3.60 16.83 25.48
CA THR A 73 -3.78 16.05 24.25
C THR A 73 -4.70 14.88 24.58
N GLU A 74 -5.98 15.03 24.21
CA GLU A 74 -6.95 13.96 24.39
C GLU A 74 -6.98 13.04 23.17
N LEU A 75 -6.85 11.74 23.44
CA LEU A 75 -6.86 10.70 22.42
C LEU A 75 -8.28 10.19 22.24
N SER A 76 -8.86 10.45 21.08
CA SER A 76 -10.14 9.83 20.68
C SER A 76 -9.87 8.49 19.98
N VAL A 77 -10.38 7.40 20.56
CA VAL A 77 -10.38 6.08 19.92
C VAL A 77 -11.06 6.14 18.55
N GLY A 78 -12.11 6.97 18.42
CA GLY A 78 -12.79 7.21 17.14
C GLY A 78 -11.87 7.81 16.07
N ALA A 79 -10.96 8.71 16.46
CA ALA A 79 -9.99 9.29 15.54
C ALA A 79 -8.96 8.26 15.05
N ILE A 80 -8.55 7.32 15.92
CA ILE A 80 -7.63 6.23 15.54
C ILE A 80 -8.31 5.30 14.54
N ILE A 81 -9.55 4.89 14.81
CA ILE A 81 -10.33 4.03 13.90
C ILE A 81 -10.53 4.73 12.55
N ALA A 82 -10.93 6.01 12.57
CA ALA A 82 -11.10 6.80 11.35
C ALA A 82 -9.78 6.89 10.55
N ALA A 83 -8.65 7.12 11.21
CA ALA A 83 -7.34 7.17 10.56
C ALA A 83 -6.97 5.85 9.87
N VAL A 84 -7.22 4.71 10.53
CA VAL A 84 -6.99 3.37 9.96
C VAL A 84 -7.90 3.13 8.75
N VAL A 85 -9.19 3.44 8.86
CA VAL A 85 -10.16 3.27 7.76
C VAL A 85 -9.79 4.13 6.55
N VAL A 86 -9.42 5.39 6.78
CA VAL A 86 -8.97 6.28 5.71
C VAL A 86 -7.68 5.78 5.08
N SER A 87 -6.70 5.35 5.87
CA SER A 87 -5.44 4.79 5.36
C SER A 87 -5.66 3.54 4.51
N ALA A 88 -6.47 2.60 4.98
CA ALA A 88 -6.82 1.39 4.25
C ALA A 88 -7.57 1.71 2.94
N SER A 89 -8.53 2.62 2.98
CA SER A 89 -9.30 3.05 1.80
C SER A 89 -8.39 3.67 0.73
N VAL A 90 -7.47 4.55 1.16
CA VAL A 90 -6.46 5.15 0.28
C VAL A 90 -5.55 4.06 -0.31
N GLY A 91 -5.07 3.13 0.51
CA GLY A 91 -4.24 2.00 0.05
C GLY A 91 -4.91 1.15 -1.03
N ILE A 92 -6.19 0.82 -0.83
CA ILE A 92 -6.97 0.04 -1.80
C ILE A 92 -7.15 0.83 -3.10
N LEU A 93 -7.57 2.10 -3.03
CA LEU A 93 -7.83 2.92 -4.21
C LEU A 93 -6.56 3.12 -5.05
N PHE A 94 -5.46 3.51 -4.42
CA PHE A 94 -4.20 3.79 -5.11
C PHE A 94 -3.43 2.51 -5.49
N GLY A 95 -3.65 1.40 -4.79
CA GLY A 95 -3.06 0.10 -5.14
C GLY A 95 -3.81 -0.66 -6.22
N TYR A 96 -5.10 -0.40 -6.41
CA TYR A 96 -5.93 -1.12 -7.38
C TYR A 96 -5.49 -0.89 -8.83
N TYR A 97 -5.23 0.36 -9.22
CA TYR A 97 -4.80 0.69 -10.59
C TYR A 97 -3.51 -0.04 -11.03
N PRO A 98 -2.38 0.03 -10.29
CA PRO A 98 -1.17 -0.69 -10.66
C PRO A 98 -1.36 -2.21 -10.61
N ALA A 99 -2.10 -2.74 -9.63
CA ALA A 99 -2.40 -4.18 -9.55
C ALA A 99 -3.22 -4.66 -10.75
N TRP A 100 -4.18 -3.86 -11.20
CA TRP A 100 -4.98 -4.13 -12.40
C TRP A 100 -4.11 -4.10 -13.65
N LYS A 101 -3.23 -3.11 -13.78
CA LYS A 101 -2.26 -3.03 -14.87
C LYS A 101 -1.34 -4.27 -14.90
N ALA A 102 -0.83 -4.71 -13.75
CA ALA A 102 0.00 -5.90 -13.62
C ALA A 102 -0.73 -7.18 -14.05
N SER A 103 -2.00 -7.32 -13.65
CA SER A 103 -2.82 -8.50 -13.98
C SER A 103 -3.13 -8.67 -15.47
N ARG A 104 -2.98 -7.61 -16.26
CA ARG A 104 -3.28 -7.58 -17.70
C ARG A 104 -2.02 -7.58 -18.58
N LEU A 105 -0.86 -7.84 -18.01
CA LEU A 105 0.37 -8.03 -18.77
C LEU A 105 0.26 -9.29 -19.64
N ASP A 106 0.61 -9.17 -20.93
CA ASP A 106 0.68 -10.34 -21.80
C ASP A 106 1.93 -11.17 -21.44
N PRO A 107 1.79 -12.47 -21.10
CA PRO A 107 2.92 -13.29 -20.67
C PRO A 107 4.04 -13.37 -21.72
N ILE A 108 3.65 -13.37 -22.99
CA ILE A 108 4.56 -13.44 -24.14
C ILE A 108 5.39 -12.14 -24.23
N GLU A 109 4.76 -10.98 -24.08
CA GLU A 109 5.48 -9.69 -24.07
C GLU A 109 6.35 -9.55 -22.82
N ALA A 110 5.85 -9.97 -21.66
CA ALA A 110 6.57 -9.90 -20.39
C ALA A 110 7.84 -10.77 -20.35
N LEU A 111 7.87 -11.88 -21.09
CA LEU A 111 9.05 -12.76 -21.22
C LEU A 111 10.03 -12.29 -22.29
N ARG A 112 9.57 -11.47 -23.23
CA ARG A 112 10.35 -10.91 -24.34
C ARG A 112 10.98 -9.56 -23.98
N TYR A 113 10.60 -9.00 -22.83
CA TYR A 113 11.22 -7.83 -22.23
C TYR A 113 12.65 -8.19 -21.79
N GLU A 114 13.65 -7.52 -22.38
CA GLU A 114 15.03 -7.43 -21.87
C GLU A 114 15.12 -6.41 -20.73
#